data_AF-A0A6N8HRA7-F1
#
_entry.id   AF-A0A6N8HRA7-F1
#
_cell.length_a   1.000
_cell.length_b   1.000
_cell.length_c   1.000
_cell.angle_alpha   90.00
_cell.angle_beta   90.00
_cell.angle_gamma   90.00
#
_symmetry.space_group_name_H-M   'P 1'
#
loop_
_entity.id
_entity.type
_entity.pdbx_description
1 polymer ?
#
loop_
_entity_poly.entity_id
_entity_poly.type
_entity_poly.pdbx_seq_one_letter_code
_entity_poly.pdbx_strand_id
1 'polypeptide(L)'
;MKRTALSFSGGKDSCFALYKLQEQEGIEIASLVTTVFQEDQKTVAHGEPPEHIKQQAERLDVPVTFVTTDFKSYGEDYLDHLLKLKETYQLDAIAFGDIYLEGHREWGEELAARAGLEPLYPLWSTEYQALPLLQEFISHGFQARVIKVDEEKLPADWVGRIVDGAFADEIARLDVCPMSESGEYHTVVEDGPCFRK
;
A
#
# COMPACT_ATOMS: atom_id res chain seq x y z
N MET A 1 5.76 22.50 3.57
CA MET A 1 5.35 21.20 2.99
C MET A 1 5.09 20.28 4.15
N LYS A 2 3.99 19.53 4.12
CA LYS A 2 3.63 18.50 5.10
C LYS A 2 4.49 17.28 4.81
N ARG A 3 5.34 16.91 5.76
CA ARG A 3 6.26 15.77 5.62
C ARG A 3 5.53 14.50 6.04
N THR A 4 5.40 13.57 5.12
CA THR A 4 4.51 12.42 5.24
C THR A 4 5.27 11.11 5.14
N ALA A 5 5.05 10.20 6.07
CA ALA A 5 5.38 8.80 5.89
C ALA A 5 4.24 8.07 5.18
N LEU A 6 4.53 7.08 4.34
CA LEU A 6 3.52 6.24 3.70
C LEU A 6 3.65 4.80 4.18
N SER A 7 2.57 4.24 4.71
CA SER A 7 2.43 2.79 4.89
C SER A 7 2.45 2.13 3.51
N PHE A 8 3.52 1.37 3.24
CA PHE A 8 3.86 0.92 1.90
C PHE A 8 4.06 -0.59 1.86
N SER A 9 3.30 -1.26 0.99
CA SER A 9 3.35 -2.72 0.82
C SER A 9 4.03 -3.15 -0.47
N GLY A 10 4.28 -2.23 -1.41
CA GLY A 10 4.74 -2.54 -2.76
C GLY A 10 3.65 -3.01 -3.72
N GLY A 11 2.42 -3.18 -3.22
CA GLY A 11 1.25 -3.50 -4.02
C GLY A 11 0.61 -2.28 -4.65
N LYS A 12 -0.36 -2.55 -5.53
CA LYS A 12 -1.17 -1.58 -6.28
C LYS A 12 -1.64 -0.40 -5.43
N ASP A 13 -2.27 -0.66 -4.29
CA ASP A 13 -2.95 0.38 -3.52
C ASP A 13 -1.95 1.35 -2.89
N SER A 14 -0.88 0.81 -2.30
CA SER A 14 0.20 1.65 -1.74
C SER A 14 0.95 2.46 -2.80
N CYS A 15 1.20 1.90 -3.99
CA CYS A 15 1.84 2.61 -5.09
C CYS A 15 0.91 3.69 -5.67
N PHE A 16 -0.40 3.42 -5.70
CA PHE A 16 -1.37 4.38 -6.20
C PHE A 16 -1.60 5.52 -5.19
N ALA A 17 -1.66 5.20 -3.90
CA ALA A 17 -1.68 6.17 -2.81
C ALA A 17 -0.45 7.09 -2.87
N LEU A 18 0.74 6.53 -3.10
CA LEU A 18 1.97 7.30 -3.30
C LEU A 18 1.81 8.31 -4.44
N TYR A 19 1.37 7.83 -5.61
CA TYR A 19 1.17 8.67 -6.79
C TYR A 19 0.19 9.81 -6.53
N LYS A 20 -0.98 9.51 -5.94
CA LYS A 20 -1.99 10.51 -5.60
C LYS A 20 -1.49 11.57 -4.62
N LEU A 21 -0.64 11.19 -3.66
CA LEU A 21 -0.04 12.14 -2.72
C LEU A 21 1.01 13.02 -3.38
N GLN A 22 1.80 12.47 -4.31
CA GLN A 22 2.81 13.24 -5.06
C GLN A 22 2.19 14.27 -6.02
N GLU A 23 0.95 14.05 -6.47
CA GLU A 23 0.19 15.04 -7.25
C GLU A 23 -0.37 16.19 -6.41
N GLN A 24 -0.38 16.07 -5.07
CA GLN A 24 -0.93 17.10 -4.19
C GLN A 24 0.12 18.15 -3.83
N GLU A 25 -0.20 19.42 -4.07
CA GLU A 25 0.65 20.52 -3.65
C GLU A 25 0.84 20.53 -2.13
N GLY A 26 2.09 20.71 -1.70
CA GLY A 26 2.42 20.88 -0.30
C GLY A 26 2.56 19.57 0.48
N ILE A 27 2.50 18.39 -0.14
CA ILE A 27 2.88 17.11 0.47
C ILE A 27 4.28 16.70 0.01
N GLU A 28 5.09 16.22 0.94
CA GLU A 28 6.40 15.64 0.68
C GLU A 28 6.46 14.23 1.29
N ILE A 29 6.69 13.20 0.47
CA ILE A 29 6.86 11.83 0.98
C ILE A 29 8.29 11.66 1.47
N ALA A 30 8.45 11.64 2.79
CA ALA A 30 9.76 11.62 3.44
C ALA A 30 10.27 10.19 3.69
N SER A 31 9.39 9.21 3.84
CA SER A 31 9.76 7.80 4.04
C SER A 31 8.61 6.87 3.68
N LEU A 32 8.93 5.73 3.08
CA LEU A 32 8.07 4.55 3.05
C LEU A 32 8.25 3.76 4.36
N VAL A 33 7.19 3.10 4.83
CA VAL A 33 7.21 2.26 6.02
C VAL A 33 6.61 0.91 5.67
N THR A 34 7.38 -0.16 5.85
CA THR A 34 6.95 -1.52 5.52
C THR A 34 7.21 -2.44 6.71
N THR A 35 6.21 -3.26 7.07
CA THR A 35 6.34 -4.26 8.12
C THR A 35 6.82 -5.60 7.59
N VAL A 36 7.70 -6.26 8.34
CA VAL A 36 8.28 -7.57 8.03
C VAL A 36 8.18 -8.49 9.24
N PHE A 37 7.82 -9.75 9.02
CA PHE A 37 7.80 -10.75 10.09
C PHE A 37 9.22 -11.11 10.53
N GLN A 38 9.44 -11.18 11.84
CA GLN A 38 10.72 -11.54 12.43
C GLN A 38 11.18 -12.95 12.00
N GLU A 39 10.26 -13.92 12.01
CA GLU A 39 10.55 -15.35 11.80
C GLU A 39 10.95 -15.66 10.36
N ASP A 40 10.14 -15.23 9.38
CA ASP A 40 10.30 -15.60 7.98
C ASP A 40 10.96 -14.53 7.12
N GLN A 41 11.24 -13.35 7.67
CA GLN A 41 11.82 -12.20 6.96
C GLN A 41 11.06 -11.85 5.67
N LYS A 42 9.72 -11.92 5.74
CA LYS A 42 8.80 -11.58 4.65
C LYS A 42 7.91 -10.41 5.03
N THR A 43 7.45 -9.63 4.05
CA THR A 43 6.50 -8.54 4.31
C THR A 43 5.19 -9.06 4.87
N VAL A 44 4.62 -8.34 5.85
CA VAL A 44 3.37 -8.76 6.49
C VAL A 44 2.21 -8.73 5.50
N ALA A 45 2.13 -7.69 4.66
CA ALA A 45 1.02 -7.49 3.75
C ALA A 45 0.93 -8.52 2.62
N HIS A 46 2.08 -8.93 2.06
CA HIS A 46 2.13 -9.68 0.80
C HIS A 46 3.01 -10.94 0.86
N GLY A 47 3.75 -11.16 1.93
CA GLY A 47 4.64 -12.32 2.05
C GLY A 47 5.89 -12.24 1.16
N GLU A 48 6.24 -11.04 0.72
CA GLU A 48 7.32 -10.81 -0.24
C GLU A 48 8.69 -10.65 0.46
N PRO A 49 9.80 -10.97 -0.22
CA PRO A 49 11.12 -10.62 0.27
C PRO A 49 11.26 -9.08 0.41
N PRO A 50 11.84 -8.56 1.52
CA PRO A 50 12.07 -7.13 1.71
C PRO A 50 12.91 -6.49 0.59
N GLU A 51 13.72 -7.29 -0.10
CA GLU A 51 14.51 -6.87 -1.25
C GLU A 51 13.65 -6.34 -2.41
N HIS A 52 12.46 -6.90 -2.66
CA HIS A 52 11.56 -6.38 -3.69
C HIS A 52 11.10 -4.96 -3.34
N ILE A 53 10.77 -4.73 -2.06
CA ILE A 53 10.37 -3.40 -1.57
C ILE A 53 11.54 -2.40 -1.67
N LYS A 54 12.78 -2.84 -1.37
CA LYS A 54 13.96 -1.97 -1.54
C LYS A 54 14.15 -1.54 -2.99
N GLN A 55 14.05 -2.48 -3.92
CA GLN A 55 14.18 -2.19 -5.35
C GLN A 55 13.08 -1.23 -5.83
N GLN A 56 11.85 -1.38 -5.33
CA GLN A 56 10.79 -0.40 -5.59
C GLN A 56 11.13 0.97 -4.99
N ALA A 57 11.52 1.03 -3.73
CA ALA A 57 11.87 2.27 -3.02
C ALA A 57 13.01 3.04 -3.70
N GLU A 58 14.06 2.34 -4.16
CA GLU A 58 15.16 2.92 -4.94
C GLU A 58 14.67 3.57 -6.23
N ARG A 59 13.78 2.89 -6.97
CA ARG A 59 13.20 3.44 -8.21
C ARG A 59 12.20 4.55 -7.95
N LEU A 60 11.52 4.55 -6.81
CA LEU A 60 10.64 5.64 -6.38
C LEU A 60 11.44 6.86 -5.85
N ASP A 61 12.73 6.68 -5.56
CA ASP A 61 13.59 7.64 -4.86
C ASP A 61 13.02 8.13 -3.54
N VAL A 62 12.48 7.18 -2.76
CA VAL A 62 11.99 7.44 -1.42
C VAL A 62 12.65 6.42 -0.49
N PRO A 63 13.27 6.83 0.62
CA PRO A 63 13.85 5.88 1.56
C PRO A 63 12.76 4.99 2.16
N VAL A 64 13.06 3.71 2.36
CA VAL A 64 12.16 2.76 3.03
C VAL A 64 12.70 2.38 4.41
N THR A 65 11.81 2.39 5.40
CA THR A 65 12.07 1.86 6.74
C THR A 65 11.34 0.55 6.92
N PHE A 66 12.07 -0.48 7.34
CA PHE A 66 11.48 -1.77 7.69
C PHE A 66 11.22 -1.86 9.19
N VAL A 67 9.97 -2.14 9.55
CA VAL A 67 9.54 -2.44 10.92
C VAL A 67 9.50 -3.95 11.07
N THR A 68 10.41 -4.51 11.87
CA THR A 68 10.37 -5.94 12.20
C THR A 68 9.37 -6.18 13.30
N THR A 69 8.51 -7.18 13.13
CA THR A 69 7.40 -7.43 14.07
C THR A 69 6.96 -8.91 14.10
N ASP A 70 6.04 -9.23 15.00
CA ASP A 70 5.32 -10.50 15.09
C ASP A 70 3.79 -10.28 15.19
N PHE A 71 3.03 -11.38 15.19
CA PHE A 71 1.55 -11.34 15.24
C PHE A 71 0.97 -10.72 16.52
N LYS A 72 1.73 -10.69 17.62
CA LYS A 72 1.28 -10.19 18.93
C LYS A 72 1.66 -8.73 19.15
N SER A 73 2.75 -8.26 18.55
CA SER A 73 3.30 -6.93 18.76
C SER A 73 3.11 -5.95 17.59
N TYR A 74 2.51 -6.38 16.48
CA TYR A 74 2.32 -5.57 15.25
C TYR A 74 2.05 -4.07 15.48
N GLY A 75 0.98 -3.74 16.21
CA GLY A 75 0.59 -2.34 16.41
C GLY A 75 1.57 -1.53 17.25
N GLU A 76 2.14 -2.14 18.30
CA GLU A 76 3.10 -1.48 19.18
C GLU A 76 4.45 -1.31 18.51
N ASP A 77 4.93 -2.33 17.78
CA ASP A 77 6.18 -2.24 17.02
C ASP A 77 6.10 -1.18 15.93
N TYR A 78 4.95 -1.10 15.23
CA TYR A 78 4.69 -0.06 14.24
C TYR A 78 4.76 1.32 14.89
N LEU A 79 4.04 1.52 16.00
CA LEU A 79 4.03 2.81 16.71
C LEU A 79 5.43 3.22 17.17
N ASP A 80 6.19 2.31 17.79
CA ASP A 80 7.53 2.60 18.31
C ASP A 80 8.49 3.04 17.20
N HIS A 81 8.39 2.43 16.02
CA HIS A 81 9.17 2.84 14.86
C HIS A 81 8.65 4.14 14.26
N LEU A 82 7.33 4.31 14.18
CA LEU A 82 6.72 5.53 13.67
C LEU A 82 7.10 6.76 14.51
N LEU A 83 7.17 6.64 15.84
CA LEU A 83 7.65 7.70 16.74
C LEU A 83 9.12 8.07 16.45
N LYS A 84 9.98 7.09 16.21
CA LYS A 84 11.39 7.35 15.83
C LYS A 84 11.50 8.02 14.46
N LEU A 85 10.67 7.58 13.50
CA LEU A 85 10.62 8.16 12.16
C LEU A 85 10.09 9.59 12.18
N LYS A 86 9.11 9.87 13.03
CA LYS A 86 8.60 11.22 13.24
C LYS A 86 9.71 12.19 13.60
N GLU A 87 10.56 11.85 14.55
CA GLU A 87 11.70 12.70 14.93
C GLU A 87 12.75 12.77 13.80
N THR A 88 13.09 11.61 13.22
CA THR A 88 14.14 11.50 12.18
C THR A 88 13.82 12.32 10.94
N TYR A 89 12.58 12.23 10.46
CA TYR A 89 12.12 12.85 9.23
C TYR A 89 11.28 14.10 9.47
N GLN A 90 11.10 14.56 10.72
CA GLN A 90 10.20 15.65 11.11
C GLN A 90 8.80 15.47 10.48
N LEU A 91 8.19 14.31 10.70
CA LEU A 91 6.89 13.97 10.09
C LEU A 91 5.75 14.79 10.71
N ASP A 92 4.87 15.26 9.84
CA ASP A 92 3.59 15.88 10.18
C ASP A 92 2.43 14.89 10.04
N ALA A 93 2.59 13.90 9.15
CA ALA A 93 1.52 12.98 8.76
C ALA A 93 2.00 11.56 8.47
N ILE A 94 1.06 10.61 8.52
CA ILE A 94 1.20 9.26 7.98
C ILE A 94 0.04 8.98 7.03
N ALA A 95 0.35 8.40 5.87
CA ALA A 95 -0.64 8.02 4.87
C ALA A 95 -0.82 6.51 4.75
N PHE A 96 -2.00 6.09 4.34
CA PHE A 96 -2.35 4.69 4.12
C PHE A 96 -3.07 4.49 2.78
N GLY A 97 -2.98 3.28 2.24
CA GLY A 97 -3.58 2.91 0.96
C GLY A 97 -5.02 2.42 1.03
N ASP A 98 -5.63 2.42 2.22
CA ASP A 98 -6.99 1.89 2.43
C ASP A 98 -8.04 2.71 1.68
N ILE A 99 -9.09 2.02 1.22
CA ILE A 99 -10.10 2.56 0.32
C ILE A 99 -11.44 2.73 1.04
N TYR A 100 -11.99 1.69 1.68
CA TYR A 100 -13.33 1.76 2.26
C TYR A 100 -13.58 0.88 3.49
N LEU A 101 -12.60 0.09 3.95
CA LEU A 101 -12.76 -0.70 5.17
C LEU A 101 -12.58 0.18 6.41
N GLU A 102 -13.69 0.52 7.07
CA GLU A 102 -13.70 1.37 8.28
C GLU A 102 -12.78 0.84 9.38
N GLY A 103 -12.73 -0.48 9.60
CA GLY A 103 -11.87 -1.05 10.65
C GLY A 103 -10.36 -0.81 10.42
N HIS A 104 -9.91 -0.78 9.16
CA HIS A 104 -8.52 -0.43 8.86
C HIS A 104 -8.26 1.07 9.08
N ARG A 105 -9.23 1.90 8.69
CA ARG A 105 -9.14 3.34 8.89
C ARG A 105 -9.13 3.73 10.36
N GLU A 106 -10.02 3.14 11.17
CA GLU A 106 -10.05 3.34 12.62
C GLU A 106 -8.69 3.00 13.24
N TRP A 107 -8.12 1.84 12.87
CA TRP A 107 -6.79 1.44 13.33
C TRP A 107 -5.69 2.45 12.93
N GLY A 108 -5.68 2.90 11.67
CA GLY A 108 -4.70 3.86 11.18
C GLY A 108 -4.85 5.25 11.80
N GLU A 109 -6.08 5.70 12.05
CA GLU A 109 -6.38 6.95 12.76
C GLU A 109 -5.93 6.90 14.23
N GLU A 110 -6.17 5.78 14.93
CA GLU A 110 -5.68 5.56 16.29
C GLU A 110 -4.15 5.55 16.36
N LEU A 111 -3.50 4.84 15.42
CA LEU A 111 -2.04 4.80 15.32
C LEU A 111 -1.46 6.21 15.10
N ALA A 112 -2.03 6.96 14.15
CA ALA A 112 -1.60 8.32 13.84
C ALA A 112 -1.79 9.26 15.04
N ALA A 113 -2.93 9.16 15.73
CA ALA A 113 -3.20 9.95 16.93
C ALA A 113 -2.19 9.65 18.05
N ARG A 114 -1.86 8.37 18.29
CA ARG A 114 -0.84 7.95 19.27
C ARG A 114 0.56 8.45 18.91
N ALA A 115 0.88 8.54 17.62
CA ALA A 115 2.13 9.12 17.13
C ALA A 115 2.11 10.67 17.09
N GLY A 116 0.95 11.30 17.29
CA GLY A 116 0.75 12.73 17.12
C GLY A 116 0.99 13.19 15.67
N LEU A 117 0.51 12.41 14.71
CA LEU A 117 0.57 12.65 13.27
C LEU A 117 -0.85 12.79 12.70
N GLU A 118 -0.98 13.50 11.59
CA GLU A 118 -2.23 13.52 10.82
C GLU A 118 -2.36 12.25 9.95
N PRO A 119 -3.47 11.52 10.00
CA PRO A 119 -3.73 10.40 9.10
C PRO A 119 -4.22 10.90 7.73
N LEU A 120 -3.66 10.38 6.64
CA LEU A 120 -4.06 10.70 5.26
C LEU A 120 -4.49 9.44 4.51
N TYR A 121 -5.62 9.50 3.82
CA TYR A 121 -6.14 8.40 3.01
C TYR A 121 -6.45 8.86 1.59
N PRO A 122 -5.45 8.93 0.69
CA PRO A 122 -5.63 9.46 -0.66
C PRO A 122 -6.59 8.66 -1.54
N LEU A 123 -6.86 7.39 -1.19
CA LEU A 123 -7.78 6.51 -1.92
C LEU A 123 -9.14 6.35 -1.23
N TRP A 124 -9.36 6.98 -0.07
CA TRP A 124 -10.58 6.78 0.71
C TRP A 124 -11.82 7.18 -0.07
N SER A 125 -12.74 6.23 -0.21
CA SER A 125 -13.93 6.36 -1.03
C SER A 125 -14.98 5.33 -0.60
N THR A 126 -15.95 5.05 -1.47
CA THR A 126 -16.95 4.01 -1.22
C THR A 126 -16.58 2.74 -1.97
N GLU A 127 -17.12 1.59 -1.56
CA GLU A 127 -16.92 0.32 -2.26
C GLU A 127 -17.24 0.40 -3.76
N TYR A 128 -18.26 1.17 -4.15
CA TYR A 128 -18.62 1.42 -5.55
C TYR A 128 -17.51 2.10 -6.38
N GLN A 129 -16.52 2.74 -5.73
CA GLN A 129 -15.37 3.37 -6.39
C GLN A 129 -14.21 2.40 -6.63
N ALA A 130 -14.26 1.15 -6.14
CA ALA A 130 -13.18 0.19 -6.35
C ALA A 130 -12.89 -0.07 -7.84
N LEU A 131 -13.91 -0.33 -8.66
CA LEU A 131 -13.70 -0.51 -10.11
C LEU A 131 -13.16 0.76 -10.80
N PRO A 132 -13.74 1.97 -10.59
CA PRO A 132 -13.15 3.20 -11.07
C PRO A 132 -11.68 3.42 -10.66
N LEU A 133 -11.31 3.15 -9.41
CA LEU A 133 -9.93 3.27 -8.94
C LEU A 133 -8.99 2.29 -9.64
N LEU A 134 -9.42 1.04 -9.87
CA LEU A 134 -8.65 0.05 -10.62
C LEU A 134 -8.42 0.52 -12.07
N GLN A 135 -9.46 1.03 -12.71
CA GLN A 135 -9.39 1.55 -14.07
C GLN A 135 -8.47 2.79 -14.16
N GLU A 136 -8.53 3.66 -13.16
CA GLU A 136 -7.66 4.82 -13.07
C GLU A 136 -6.19 4.38 -12.91
N PHE A 137 -5.90 3.47 -11.99
CA PHE A 137 -4.58 2.86 -11.82
C PHE A 137 -4.02 2.31 -13.15
N ILE A 138 -4.83 1.54 -13.88
CA ILE A 138 -4.44 1.01 -15.20
C ILE A 138 -4.18 2.15 -16.20
N SER A 139 -5.07 3.16 -16.22
CA SER A 139 -4.99 4.27 -17.18
C SER A 139 -3.74 5.15 -17.00
N HIS A 140 -3.22 5.23 -15.77
CA HIS A 140 -1.95 5.92 -15.47
C HIS A 140 -0.71 5.11 -15.86
N GLY A 141 -0.87 3.88 -16.38
CA GLY A 141 0.22 3.07 -16.92
C GLY A 141 1.03 2.31 -15.86
N PHE A 142 0.44 2.07 -14.69
CA PHE A 142 1.06 1.16 -13.72
C PHE A 142 1.14 -0.27 -14.28
N GLN A 143 2.27 -0.92 -14.01
CA GLN A 143 2.52 -2.31 -14.36
C GLN A 143 2.51 -3.13 -13.08
N ALA A 144 1.44 -3.87 -12.85
CA ALA A 144 1.30 -4.72 -11.69
C ALA A 144 0.97 -6.16 -12.08
N ARG A 145 1.43 -7.10 -11.25
CA ARG A 145 1.19 -8.54 -11.41
C ARG A 145 0.56 -9.10 -10.16
N VAL A 146 -0.41 -10.00 -10.34
CA VAL A 146 -0.97 -10.78 -9.23
C VAL A 146 0.04 -11.81 -8.76
N ILE A 147 0.33 -11.85 -7.47
CA ILE A 147 1.32 -12.76 -6.87
C ILE A 147 0.69 -13.82 -5.96
N LYS A 148 -0.53 -13.56 -5.49
CA LYS A 148 -1.28 -14.44 -4.59
C LYS A 148 -2.77 -14.15 -4.76
N VAL A 149 -3.60 -15.18 -4.57
CA VAL A 149 -5.06 -15.04 -4.51
C VAL A 149 -5.59 -15.79 -3.29
N ASP A 150 -6.76 -15.37 -2.83
CA ASP A 150 -7.62 -16.16 -1.98
C ASP A 150 -8.43 -17.12 -2.88
N GLU A 151 -8.06 -18.40 -2.89
CA GLU A 151 -8.67 -19.42 -3.75
C GLU A 151 -10.16 -19.67 -3.46
N GLU A 152 -10.68 -19.22 -2.32
CA GLU A 152 -12.11 -19.27 -2.02
C GLU A 152 -12.89 -18.18 -2.78
N LYS A 153 -12.22 -17.12 -3.22
CA LYS A 153 -12.83 -15.94 -3.86
C LYS A 153 -12.43 -15.78 -5.34
N LEU A 154 -11.19 -16.13 -5.68
CA LEU A 154 -10.63 -16.01 -7.03
C LEU A 154 -9.90 -17.28 -7.45
N PRO A 155 -10.07 -17.75 -8.71
CA PRO A 155 -9.36 -18.93 -9.19
C PRO A 155 -7.83 -18.79 -9.15
N ALA A 156 -7.13 -19.88 -8.85
CA ALA A 156 -5.66 -19.90 -8.73
C ALA A 156 -4.91 -19.48 -10.02
N ASP A 157 -5.54 -19.60 -11.19
CA ASP A 157 -4.96 -19.18 -12.47
C ASP A 157 -4.91 -17.64 -12.65
N TRP A 158 -5.43 -16.88 -11.68
CA TRP A 158 -5.24 -15.43 -11.62
C TRP A 158 -3.83 -15.04 -11.20
N VAL A 159 -3.09 -15.91 -10.51
CA VAL A 159 -1.69 -15.68 -10.16
C VAL A 159 -0.85 -15.57 -11.42
N GLY A 160 0.00 -14.54 -11.47
CA GLY A 160 0.85 -14.22 -12.62
C GLY A 160 0.20 -13.33 -13.67
N ARG A 161 -1.11 -13.08 -13.60
CA ARG A 161 -1.81 -12.16 -14.51
C ARG A 161 -1.33 -10.72 -14.32
N ILE A 162 -1.32 -9.98 -15.43
CA ILE A 162 -1.08 -8.54 -15.44
C ILE A 162 -2.40 -7.85 -15.09
N VAL A 163 -2.34 -6.81 -14.26
CA VAL A 163 -3.49 -5.96 -13.94
C VAL A 163 -3.66 -4.92 -15.05
N ASP A 164 -4.38 -5.29 -16.11
CA ASP A 164 -4.64 -4.46 -17.28
C ASP A 164 -6.16 -4.30 -17.54
N GLY A 165 -6.53 -3.72 -18.69
CA GLY A 165 -7.95 -3.53 -19.04
C GLY A 165 -8.74 -4.84 -19.13
N ALA A 166 -8.13 -5.93 -19.60
CA ALA A 166 -8.80 -7.23 -19.65
C ALA A 166 -9.01 -7.80 -18.25
N PHE A 167 -8.03 -7.62 -17.36
CA PHE A 167 -8.18 -7.94 -15.94
C PHE A 167 -9.36 -7.17 -15.31
N ALA A 168 -9.46 -5.87 -15.56
CA ALA A 168 -10.54 -5.04 -15.04
C ALA A 168 -11.93 -5.47 -15.57
N ASP A 169 -12.02 -5.80 -16.87
CA ASP A 169 -13.27 -6.27 -17.48
C ASP A 169 -13.73 -7.62 -16.94
N GLU A 170 -12.79 -8.52 -16.62
CA GLU A 170 -13.10 -9.83 -16.06
C GLU A 170 -13.48 -9.74 -14.58
N ILE A 171 -12.70 -9.02 -13.78
CA ILE A 171 -12.96 -8.93 -12.33
C ILE A 171 -14.28 -8.20 -12.04
N ALA A 172 -14.68 -7.24 -12.89
CA ALA A 172 -15.96 -6.55 -12.80
C ALA A 172 -17.19 -7.46 -12.98
N ARG A 173 -17.01 -8.70 -13.47
CA ARG A 173 -18.09 -9.69 -13.64
C ARG A 173 -18.19 -10.66 -12.47
N LEU A 174 -17.25 -10.59 -11.53
CA LEU A 174 -17.19 -11.45 -10.36
C LEU A 174 -17.73 -10.70 -9.14
N ASP A 175 -18.19 -11.46 -8.15
CA ASP A 175 -18.67 -10.93 -6.87
C ASP A 175 -17.50 -10.79 -5.87
N VAL A 176 -16.48 -10.00 -6.28
CA VAL A 176 -15.27 -9.71 -5.48
C VAL A 176 -14.90 -8.24 -5.61
N CYS A 177 -14.17 -7.68 -4.63
CA CYS A 177 -13.67 -6.31 -4.75
C CYS A 177 -12.65 -6.20 -5.89
N PRO A 178 -12.87 -5.31 -6.88
CA PRO A 178 -11.90 -5.09 -7.97
C PRO A 178 -10.54 -4.61 -7.49
N MET A 179 -10.49 -3.84 -6.39
CA MET A 179 -9.22 -3.38 -5.79
C MET A 179 -8.62 -4.37 -4.79
N SER A 180 -9.35 -5.44 -4.44
CA SER A 180 -8.95 -6.42 -3.43
C SER A 180 -8.75 -5.89 -2.00
N GLU A 181 -9.64 -5.01 -1.57
CA GLU A 181 -9.57 -4.41 -0.25
C GLU A 181 -9.66 -5.46 0.89
N SER A 182 -10.31 -6.62 0.65
CA SER A 182 -10.49 -7.71 1.62
C SER A 182 -9.54 -8.90 1.37
N GLY A 183 -8.44 -8.68 0.64
CA GLY A 183 -7.39 -9.69 0.42
C GLY A 183 -7.72 -10.76 -0.63
N GLU A 184 -8.66 -10.51 -1.54
CA GLU A 184 -9.01 -11.40 -2.66
C GLU A 184 -7.82 -11.77 -3.55
N TYR A 185 -6.93 -10.81 -3.80
CA TYR A 185 -5.67 -10.99 -4.48
C TYR A 185 -4.61 -9.97 -4.04
N HIS A 186 -3.34 -10.36 -4.09
CA HIS A 186 -2.22 -9.47 -3.80
C HIS A 186 -1.43 -9.20 -5.07
N THR A 187 -0.83 -8.02 -5.12
CA THR A 187 -0.06 -7.56 -6.29
C THR A 187 1.34 -7.12 -5.90
N VAL A 188 2.23 -7.18 -6.87
CA VAL A 188 3.49 -6.42 -6.87
C VAL A 188 3.45 -5.44 -8.04
N VAL A 189 3.88 -4.21 -7.80
CA VAL A 189 4.02 -3.19 -8.85
C VAL A 189 5.46 -3.18 -9.35
N GLU A 190 5.64 -3.48 -10.64
CA GLU A 190 6.93 -3.56 -11.31
C GLU A 190 7.35 -2.19 -11.88
N ASP A 191 6.39 -1.35 -12.28
CA ASP A 191 6.65 -0.01 -12.86
C ASP A 191 5.41 0.89 -12.80
N GLY A 192 5.57 2.18 -13.05
CA GLY A 192 4.47 3.14 -13.08
C GLY A 192 4.93 4.60 -13.17
N PRO A 193 4.00 5.57 -13.17
CA PRO A 193 4.32 6.99 -13.35
C PRO A 193 5.21 7.59 -12.25
N CYS A 194 5.20 7.03 -11.05
CA CYS A 194 6.05 7.45 -9.93
C CYS A 194 7.43 6.78 -9.90
N PHE A 195 7.70 5.78 -10.75
CA PHE A 195 8.97 5.08 -10.82
C PHE A 195 9.94 5.79 -11.77
N ARG A 196 11.19 5.95 -11.34
CA ARG A 196 12.29 6.42 -12.18
C ARG A 196 12.71 5.31 -13.15
N LYS A 197 13.18 5.76 -14.31
CA LYS A 197 13.78 4.92 -15.35
C LYS A 197 15.23 4.58 -15.04
#